data_AF-A0A7X7L6Z2-F1
#
_entry.id   AF-A0A7X7L6Z2-F1
#
_cell.length_a   1.000
_cell.length_b   1.000
_cell.length_c   1.000
_cell.angle_alpha   90.00
_cell.angle_beta   90.00
_cell.angle_gamma   90.00
#
_symmetry.space_group_name_H-M   'P 1'
#
loop_
_entity.id
_entity.type
_entity.pdbx_description
1 polymer ?
#
loop_
_entity_poly.entity_id
_entity_poly.type
_entity_poly.pdbx_seq_one_letter_code
_entity_poly.pdbx_strand_id
1 'polypeptide(L)'
;MKDRQTVIVLDFGGQYKDLIARRVRELGVYSIILSGDTTTKEIISYKPIGIITTGGPKSVYKPDSPLCDNELLESGIPILGICYGMQMMAYVLKGEVQSAAVSEYGQTNGT
;
A
#
# COMPACT_ATOMS: atom_id res chain seq x y z
N MET A 1 -19.84 14.55 15.94
CA MET A 1 -18.96 13.36 15.85
C MET A 1 -17.54 13.88 15.71
N LYS A 2 -16.58 13.42 16.53
CA LYS A 2 -15.18 13.81 16.31
C LYS A 2 -14.76 13.33 14.92
N ASP A 3 -14.30 14.23 14.06
CA ASP A 3 -13.59 13.86 12.83
C ASP A 3 -12.42 12.96 13.22
N ARG A 4 -12.56 11.68 12.91
CA ARG A 4 -11.57 10.67 13.27
C ARG A 4 -10.62 10.53 12.09
N GLN A 5 -9.37 10.90 12.30
CA GLN A 5 -8.33 10.71 11.29
C GLN A 5 -8.29 9.23 10.89
N THR A 6 -8.31 8.99 9.58
CA THR A 6 -8.42 7.66 8.98
C THR A 6 -7.25 7.42 8.04
N VAL A 7 -6.60 6.27 8.19
CA VAL A 7 -5.59 5.77 7.25
C VAL A 7 -6.12 4.51 6.59
N ILE A 8 -6.01 4.44 5.28
CA ILE A 8 -6.38 3.25 4.51
C ILE A 8 -5.15 2.37 4.30
N VAL A 9 -5.31 1.07 4.53
CA VAL A 9 -4.33 0.04 4.17
C VAL A 9 -4.86 -0.71 2.96
N LEU A 10 -4.29 -0.45 1.78
CA LEU A 10 -4.61 -1.14 0.53
C LEU A 10 -3.76 -2.41 0.40
N ASP A 11 -4.43 -3.55 0.38
CA ASP A 11 -3.81 -4.86 0.34
C ASP A 11 -3.87 -5.50 -1.05
N PHE A 12 -2.69 -5.75 -1.63
CA PHE A 12 -2.50 -6.44 -2.90
C PHE A 12 -2.10 -7.92 -2.69
N GLY A 13 -2.47 -8.53 -1.57
CA GLY A 13 -2.19 -9.94 -1.25
C GLY A 13 -1.00 -10.15 -0.31
N GLY A 14 -0.69 -9.19 0.54
CA GLY A 14 0.39 -9.23 1.53
C GLY A 14 -0.02 -9.88 2.85
N GLN A 15 0.94 -10.56 3.50
CA GLN A 15 0.73 -11.16 4.82
C GLN A 15 0.73 -10.13 5.96
N TYR A 16 1.14 -8.89 5.70
CA TYR A 16 1.40 -7.88 6.73
C TYR A 16 0.27 -6.85 6.92
N LYS A 17 -0.83 -6.93 6.16
CA LYS A 17 -1.92 -5.94 6.21
C LYS A 17 -2.50 -5.72 7.61
N ASP A 18 -2.73 -6.80 8.35
CA ASP A 18 -3.31 -6.74 9.69
C ASP A 18 -2.33 -6.15 10.69
N LEU A 19 -1.04 -6.45 10.54
CA LEU A 19 0.02 -5.87 11.37
C LEU A 19 0.14 -4.37 11.13
N ILE A 20 0.15 -3.93 9.87
CA ILE A 20 0.18 -2.52 9.49
C ILE A 20 -1.03 -1.79 10.07
N ALA A 21 -2.24 -2.30 9.82
CA ALA A 21 -3.47 -1.71 10.33
C ALA A 21 -3.48 -1.61 11.86
N ARG A 22 -2.97 -2.63 12.56
CA ARG A 22 -2.80 -2.63 14.02
C ARG A 22 -1.81 -1.56 14.47
N ARG A 23 -0.65 -1.41 13.84
CA ARG A 23 0.35 -0.38 14.19
C ARG A 23 -0.22 1.03 14.04
N VAL A 24 -1.00 1.28 12.98
CA VAL A 24 -1.71 2.56 12.81
C VAL A 24 -2.68 2.84 13.97
N ARG A 25 -3.42 1.82 14.42
CA ARG A 25 -4.34 1.95 15.58
C ARG A 25 -3.61 2.17 16.90
N GLU A 26 -2.46 1.51 17.09
CA GLU A 26 -1.59 1.72 18.25
C GLU A 26 -1.06 3.17 18.32
N LEU A 27 -0.94 3.85 17.18
CA LEU A 27 -0.60 5.28 17.09
C LEU A 27 -1.81 6.22 17.27
N GLY A 28 -3.00 5.69 17.60
CA GLY A 28 -4.20 6.48 17.88
C GLY A 28 -5.01 6.89 16.65
N VAL A 29 -4.67 6.40 15.45
CA VAL A 29 -5.35 6.72 14.19
C VAL A 29 -6.28 5.58 13.78
N TYR A 30 -7.46 5.89 13.25
CA TYR A 30 -8.38 4.86 12.76
C TYR A 30 -7.82 4.24 11.47
N SER A 31 -7.94 2.92 11.31
CA SER A 31 -7.45 2.23 10.12
C SER A 31 -8.46 1.26 9.53
N ILE A 32 -8.58 1.31 8.21
CA ILE A 32 -9.44 0.46 7.39
C ILE A 32 -8.53 -0.35 6.45
N ILE A 33 -8.79 -1.64 6.31
CA ILE A 33 -8.12 -2.47 5.31
C ILE A 33 -9.07 -2.58 4.12
N LEU A 34 -8.58 -2.24 2.93
CA LEU A 34 -9.30 -2.36 1.66
C LEU A 34 -8.51 -3.25 0.71
N SER A 35 -9.20 -3.87 -0.24
CA SER A 35 -8.56 -4.70 -1.27
C SER A 35 -7.91 -3.81 -2.33
N GLY A 36 -6.83 -4.27 -2.96
CA GLY A 36 -6.09 -3.52 -3.97
C GLY A 36 -6.88 -3.17 -5.23
N ASP A 37 -8.03 -3.81 -5.47
CA ASP A 37 -8.98 -3.55 -6.54
C ASP A 37 -10.07 -2.52 -6.17
N THR A 38 -10.01 -1.95 -4.96
CA THR A 38 -10.96 -0.91 -4.53
C THR A 38 -10.77 0.35 -5.37
N THR A 39 -11.86 0.90 -5.89
CA THR A 39 -11.82 2.07 -6.77
C THR A 39 -11.32 3.32 -6.04
N THR A 40 -10.61 4.20 -6.75
CA THR A 40 -10.15 5.49 -6.21
C THR A 40 -11.28 6.32 -5.58
N LYS A 41 -12.47 6.33 -6.20
CA LYS A 41 -13.65 7.05 -5.68
C LYS A 41 -14.09 6.52 -4.32
N GLU A 42 -14.12 5.21 -4.16
CA GLU A 42 -14.48 4.58 -2.89
C GLU A 42 -13.44 4.90 -1.82
N ILE A 43 -12.14 4.80 -2.14
CA ILE A 43 -11.05 5.15 -1.22
C ILE A 43 -11.17 6.62 -0.74
N ILE A 44 -11.40 7.56 -1.66
CA ILE A 44 -11.56 8.99 -1.34
C ILE A 44 -12.81 9.25 -0.50
N SER A 45 -13.88 8.46 -0.65
CA SER A 45 -15.12 8.61 0.12
C SER A 45 -14.92 8.49 1.64
N TYR A 46 -13.89 7.74 2.07
CA TYR A 46 -13.48 7.61 3.47
C TYR A 46 -12.71 8.83 4.01
N LYS A 47 -12.38 9.81 3.15
CA LYS A 47 -11.58 11.01 3.50
C LYS A 47 -10.29 10.65 4.25
N PRO A 48 -9.44 9.75 3.72
CA PRO A 48 -8.23 9.33 4.42
C PRO A 48 -7.23 10.48 4.52
N ILE A 49 -6.53 10.55 5.65
CA ILE A 49 -5.38 11.45 5.83
C ILE A 49 -4.08 10.86 5.26
N GLY A 50 -4.10 9.58 4.89
CA GLY A 50 -2.98 8.86 4.30
C GLY A 50 -3.36 7.45 3.87
N ILE A 51 -2.58 6.89 2.98
CA ILE A 51 -2.77 5.56 2.40
C ILE A 51 -1.47 4.76 2.56
N ILE A 52 -1.58 3.49 2.94
CA ILE A 52 -0.46 2.55 2.98
C ILE A 52 -0.76 1.44 1.97
N THR A 53 0.07 1.27 0.96
CA THR A 53 -0.03 0.14 0.02
C THR A 53 0.90 -0.98 0.46
N THR A 54 0.40 -2.20 0.48
CA THR A 54 1.17 -3.40 0.86
C THR A 54 0.80 -4.57 -0.04
N GLY A 55 1.69 -5.54 -0.20
CA GLY A 55 1.43 -6.70 -1.02
C GLY A 55 2.38 -7.85 -0.71
N GLY A 56 2.16 -8.98 -1.38
CA GLY A 56 2.91 -10.20 -1.17
C GLY A 56 3.83 -10.56 -2.34
N PRO A 57 4.79 -11.48 -2.15
CA PRO A 57 5.71 -11.95 -3.20
C PRO A 57 4.98 -12.50 -4.44
N LYS A 58 3.77 -13.05 -4.26
CA LYS A 58 2.97 -13.62 -5.35
C LYS A 58 2.42 -12.56 -6.31
N SER A 59 2.49 -11.28 -5.94
CA SER A 59 1.83 -10.18 -6.63
C SER A 59 2.75 -9.37 -7.54
N VAL A 60 4.08 -9.59 -7.55
CA VAL A 60 5.04 -8.80 -8.35
C VAL A 60 5.17 -9.25 -9.79
N TYR A 61 5.05 -10.56 -10.05
CA TYR A 61 5.63 -11.16 -11.26
C TYR A 61 4.59 -11.57 -12.31
N LYS A 62 3.34 -11.12 -12.20
CA LYS A 62 2.31 -11.45 -13.18
C LYS A 62 2.06 -10.24 -14.11
N PRO A 63 1.87 -10.44 -15.41
CA PRO A 63 1.45 -9.37 -16.32
C PRO A 63 0.16 -8.68 -15.85
N ASP A 64 -0.71 -9.43 -15.17
CA ASP A 64 -1.97 -8.97 -14.58
C ASP A 64 -1.85 -8.65 -13.08
N SER A 65 -0.64 -8.38 -12.61
CA SER A 65 -0.41 -8.01 -11.21
C SER A 65 -1.29 -6.80 -10.85
N PRO A 66 -2.03 -6.86 -9.73
CA PRO A 66 -2.98 -5.81 -9.40
C PRO A 66 -2.23 -4.50 -9.15
N LEU A 67 -2.56 -3.48 -9.95
CA LEU A 67 -2.01 -2.13 -9.88
C LEU A 67 -3.02 -1.20 -9.21
N CYS A 68 -2.53 -0.18 -8.50
CA CYS A 68 -3.40 0.92 -8.11
C CYS A 68 -3.69 1.83 -9.32
N ASP A 69 -4.84 2.49 -9.32
CA ASP A 69 -5.16 3.52 -10.29
C ASP A 69 -4.15 4.68 -10.23
N ASN A 70 -3.75 5.23 -11.40
CA ASN A 70 -2.96 6.46 -11.47
C ASN A 70 -3.64 7.63 -10.73
N GLU A 71 -4.97 7.72 -10.85
CA GLU A 71 -5.79 8.74 -10.19
C GLU A 71 -5.59 8.73 -8.66
N LEU A 72 -5.34 7.56 -8.07
CA LEU A 72 -5.07 7.44 -6.64
C LEU A 72 -3.74 8.12 -6.28
N LEU A 73 -2.70 7.89 -7.07
CA LEU A 73 -1.38 8.50 -6.84
C LEU A 73 -1.40 10.02 -7.06
N GLU A 74 -2.27 10.50 -7.93
CA GLU A 74 -2.47 11.92 -8.24
C GLU A 74 -3.46 12.62 -7.29
N SER A 75 -4.13 11.89 -6.40
CA SER A 75 -5.18 12.41 -5.51
C SER A 75 -4.72 13.47 -4.50
N GLY A 76 -3.41 13.66 -4.34
CA GLY A 76 -2.81 14.57 -3.34
C GLY A 76 -2.82 14.03 -1.91
N ILE A 77 -3.37 12.84 -1.68
CA ILE A 77 -3.30 12.15 -0.38
C ILE A 77 -1.91 11.52 -0.22
N PRO A 78 -1.24 11.64 0.94
CA PRO A 78 0.06 11.00 1.17
C PRO A 78 -0.03 9.46 1.06
N ILE A 79 0.87 8.84 0.30
CA ILE A 79 0.90 7.39 0.08
C ILE A 79 2.26 6.82 0.48
N LEU A 80 2.25 5.79 1.32
CA LEU A 80 3.43 5.01 1.71
C LEU A 80 3.34 3.61 1.09
N GLY A 81 4.29 3.27 0.21
CA GLY A 81 4.42 1.93 -0.34
C GLY A 81 5.36 1.05 0.50
N ILE A 82 4.90 -0.13 0.91
CA ILE A 82 5.70 -1.12 1.65
C ILE A 82 5.95 -2.34 0.77
N CYS A 83 7.23 -2.69 0.57
CA CYS A 83 7.66 -3.84 -0.23
C CYS A 83 7.04 -3.80 -1.65
N TYR A 84 6.07 -4.67 -1.95
CA TYR A 84 5.32 -4.64 -3.21
C TYR A 84 4.69 -3.27 -3.48
N GLY A 85 4.12 -2.62 -2.46
CA GLY A 85 3.48 -1.32 -2.63
C GLY A 85 4.44 -0.27 -3.20
N MET A 86 5.71 -0.32 -2.79
CA MET A 86 6.77 0.56 -3.31
C MET A 86 7.09 0.26 -4.77
N GLN A 87 7.26 -1.03 -5.11
CA GLN A 87 7.57 -1.46 -6.48
C GLN A 87 6.44 -1.10 -7.45
N MET A 88 5.19 -1.34 -7.03
CA MET A 88 4.00 -0.99 -7.81
C MET A 88 3.90 0.52 -8.02
N MET A 89 4.11 1.34 -6.98
CA MET A 89 4.16 2.80 -7.14
C MET A 89 5.26 3.26 -8.10
N ALA A 90 6.47 2.69 -7.99
CA ALA A 90 7.57 3.02 -8.90
C ALA A 90 7.24 2.68 -10.35
N TYR A 91 6.64 1.50 -10.59
CA TYR A 91 6.21 1.08 -11.93
C TYR A 91 5.14 2.01 -12.52
N VAL A 92 4.09 2.32 -11.74
CA VAL A 92 2.96 3.15 -12.17
C VAL A 92 3.42 4.58 -12.49
N LEU A 93 4.37 5.12 -11.71
CA LEU A 93 4.99 6.43 -11.95
C LEU A 93 6.08 6.41 -13.05
N LYS A 94 6.14 5.36 -13.87
CA LYS A 94 7.08 5.16 -14.99
C LYS A 94 8.56 5.09 -14.58
N GLY A 95 8.83 4.74 -13.33
CA GLY A 95 10.16 4.33 -12.87
C GLY A 95 10.50 2.92 -13.36
N GLU A 96 11.79 2.57 -13.32
CA GLU A 96 12.26 1.23 -13.66
C GLU A 96 12.23 0.30 -12.43
N VAL A 97 11.61 -0.87 -12.57
CA VAL A 97 11.64 -1.94 -11.57
C VAL A 97 12.30 -3.16 -12.19
N GLN A 98 13.41 -3.62 -11.61
CA GLN A 98 14.14 -4.79 -12.07
C GLN A 98 13.94 -5.96 -11.12
N SER A 99 13.77 -7.16 -11.66
CA SER A 99 13.74 -8.40 -10.89
C SER A 99 15.12 -8.67 -10.29
N ALA A 100 15.20 -8.77 -8.96
CA ALA A 100 16.41 -9.28 -8.31
C ALA A 100 16.54 -10.79 -8.58
N ALA A 101 17.77 -11.28 -8.79
CA ALA A 101 18.03 -12.70 -9.01
C ALA A 101 17.68 -13.57 -7.78
N VAL A 102 17.61 -12.97 -6.59
CA VAL A 102 17.27 -13.62 -5.33
C VAL A 102 16.28 -12.73 -4.57
N SER A 103 15.21 -13.33 -4.03
CA SER A 103 14.33 -12.64 -3.10
C SER A 103 14.97 -12.62 -1.71
N GLU A 104 15.19 -11.43 -1.15
CA GLU A 104 15.72 -11.29 0.20
C GLU A 104 14.58 -11.12 1.21
N TYR A 105 14.46 -12.08 2.14
CA TYR A 105 13.57 -12.00 3.29
C TYR A 105 14.36 -12.36 4.55
N GLY A 106 14.50 -11.41 5.47
CA GLY A 106 15.26 -11.62 6.72
C GLY A 106 15.53 -10.32 7.46
N GLN A 107 15.99 -10.42 8.71
CA GLN A 107 16.55 -9.27 9.41
C GLN A 107 17.92 -8.95 8.79
N THR A 108 18.03 -7.77 8.19
CA THR A 108 19.33 -7.19 7.80
C THR A 108 19.64 -6.08 8.81
N ASN A 109 20.88 -6.05 9.30
CA ASN A 109 21.34 -4.94 10.13
C ASN A 109 21.31 -3.67 9.29
N GLY A 110 20.36 -2.77 9.58
CA GLY A 110 20.40 -1.40 9.08
C GLY A 110 21.65 -0.75 9.65
N THR A 111 22.54 -0.29 8.76
CA THR A 111 23.66 0.56 9.14
C THR A 111 23.17 1.97 9.45
#